data_AF-A0A3D2URL6-F1
#
_entry.id   AF-A0A3D2URL6-F1
#
_cell.length_a   1.000
_cell.length_b   1.000
_cell.length_c   1.000
_cell.angle_alpha   90.00
_cell.angle_beta   90.00
_cell.angle_gamma   90.00
#
_symmetry.space_group_name_H-M   'P 1'
#
loop_
_entity.id
_entity.type
_entity.pdbx_description
1 polymer ?
#
loop_
_entity_poly.entity_id
_entity_poly.type
_entity_poly.pdbx_seq_one_letter_code
_entity_poly.pdbx_strand_id
1 'polypeptide(L)'
;GGKNPTLIYGYGAYGASSEAHFNSNIISILDRGFVFAIAHVRGGSEMGRAWYDEGKMFNKKNSFTDLIACSEYLINEKFTSPEKLSIIG
;
A
#
# COMPACT_ATOMS: atom_id res chain seq x y z
N GLY A 1 -7.62 -14.90 13.01
CA GLY A 1 -6.95 -13.78 12.30
C GLY A 1 -7.99 -12.85 11.71
N GLY A 2 -7.58 -11.70 11.21
CA GLY A 2 -8.40 -10.79 10.40
C GLY A 2 -9.18 -9.73 11.18
N LYS A 3 -8.79 -9.45 12.43
CA LYS A 3 -9.52 -8.50 13.30
C LYS A 3 -8.75 -7.21 13.57
N ASN A 4 -7.53 -7.06 13.05
CA ASN A 4 -6.71 -5.90 13.34
C ASN A 4 -7.16 -4.73 12.47
N PRO A 5 -7.40 -3.53 13.04
CA PRO A 5 -7.55 -2.33 12.22
C PRO A 5 -6.26 -2.14 11.41
N THR A 6 -6.39 -1.87 10.12
CA THR A 6 -5.25 -1.86 9.20
C THR A 6 -5.26 -0.62 8.34
N LEU A 7 -4.10 0.01 8.22
CA LEU A 7 -3.87 1.17 7.38
C LEU A 7 -2.87 0.78 6.29
N ILE A 8 -3.29 0.82 5.03
CA ILE A 8 -2.43 0.58 3.86
C ILE A 8 -2.13 1.91 3.18
N TYR A 9 -0.85 2.18 2.94
CA TYR A 9 -0.37 3.34 2.20
C TYR A 9 0.01 2.98 0.76
N GLY A 10 -0.36 3.82 -0.21
CA GLY A 10 0.10 3.68 -1.60
C GLY A 10 0.20 5.02 -2.33
N TYR A 11 1.32 5.24 -3.03
CA TYR A 11 1.56 6.45 -3.83
C TYR A 11 1.53 6.17 -5.35
N GLY A 12 2.50 5.39 -5.85
CA GLY A 12 2.47 4.86 -7.21
C GLY A 12 2.51 5.91 -8.32
N ALA A 13 3.21 7.02 -8.13
CA ALA A 13 3.25 8.11 -9.11
C ALA A 13 4.63 8.78 -9.19
N TYR A 14 4.86 9.48 -10.30
CA TYR A 14 6.05 10.30 -10.56
C TYR A 14 7.40 9.56 -10.46
N GLY A 15 7.38 8.23 -10.43
CA GLY A 15 8.59 7.43 -10.21
C GLY A 15 9.15 7.59 -8.79
N ALA A 16 8.35 8.02 -7.80
CA ALA A 16 8.79 8.06 -6.41
C ALA A 16 8.69 6.65 -5.78
N SER A 17 9.75 6.22 -5.07
CA SER A 17 9.75 4.98 -4.30
C SER A 17 9.14 5.18 -2.91
N SER A 18 8.28 4.26 -2.50
CA SER A 18 7.65 4.27 -1.17
C SER A 18 8.51 3.55 -0.13
N GLU A 19 9.72 4.04 0.12
CA GLU A 19 10.69 3.37 1.00
C GLU A 19 10.21 3.26 2.46
N ALA A 20 10.59 2.14 3.10
CA ALA A 20 10.43 1.99 4.54
C ALA A 20 11.35 2.99 5.27
N HIS A 21 10.74 3.95 5.98
CA HIS A 21 11.45 4.94 6.76
C HIS A 21 10.81 5.10 8.13
N PHE A 22 11.57 5.60 9.10
CA PHE A 22 11.03 5.92 10.41
C PHE A 22 10.01 7.05 10.29
N ASN A 23 8.81 6.81 10.82
CA ASN A 23 7.74 7.79 10.86
C ASN A 23 7.12 7.79 12.26
N SER A 24 7.35 8.86 13.04
CA SER A 24 6.80 8.96 14.39
C SER A 24 5.28 8.98 14.43
N ASN A 25 4.61 9.39 13.35
CA ASN A 25 3.16 9.48 13.29
C ASN A 25 2.49 8.09 13.31
N ILE A 26 3.14 7.06 12.77
CA ILE A 26 2.59 5.70 12.75
C ILE A 26 2.76 4.97 14.08
N ILE A 27 3.69 5.39 14.95
CA ILE A 27 3.92 4.72 16.24
C ILE A 27 2.65 4.67 17.08
N SER A 28 1.94 5.80 17.16
CA SER A 28 0.70 5.89 17.95
C SER A 28 -0.40 4.94 17.51
N ILE A 29 -0.46 4.56 16.22
CA ILE A 29 -1.46 3.60 15.73
C ILE A 29 -0.99 2.17 15.94
N LEU A 30 0.32 1.89 15.81
CA LEU A 30 0.90 0.59 16.11
C LEU A 30 0.66 0.20 17.58
N ASP A 31 0.84 1.14 18.52
CA ASP A 31 0.56 0.93 19.96
C ASP A 31 -0.91 0.60 20.24
N ARG A 32 -1.83 1.03 19.36
CA ARG A 32 -3.26 0.73 19.42
C ARG A 32 -3.63 -0.58 18.72
N GLY A 33 -2.65 -1.36 18.29
CA GLY A 33 -2.84 -2.65 17.64
C GLY A 33 -3.18 -2.56 16.15
N PHE A 34 -2.86 -1.44 15.49
CA PHE A 34 -2.99 -1.35 14.05
C PHE A 34 -1.90 -2.16 13.34
N VAL A 35 -2.25 -2.71 12.18
CA VAL A 35 -1.28 -3.11 11.16
C VAL A 35 -1.07 -1.94 10.22
N PHE A 36 0.19 -1.59 9.94
CA PHE A 36 0.54 -0.62 8.91
C PHE A 36 1.22 -1.34 7.75
N ALA A 37 0.74 -1.12 6.53
CA ALA A 37 1.26 -1.74 5.31
C ALA A 37 1.64 -0.66 4.28
N ILE A 38 2.75 -0.89 3.57
CA ILE A 38 3.19 -0.04 2.46
C ILE A 38 3.00 -0.85 1.17
N ALA A 39 2.21 -0.33 0.24
CA ALA A 39 1.95 -0.91 -1.06
C ALA A 39 2.90 -0.30 -2.10
N HIS A 40 3.89 -1.06 -2.54
CA HIS A 40 4.77 -0.69 -3.65
C HIS A 40 4.08 -0.95 -4.99
N VAL A 41 3.17 -0.06 -5.37
CA VAL A 41 2.38 -0.20 -6.60
C VAL A 41 3.12 0.38 -7.82
N ARG A 42 2.81 -0.10 -9.03
CA ARG A 42 3.38 0.43 -10.27
C ARG A 42 3.14 1.93 -10.41
N GLY A 43 4.07 2.61 -11.08
CA GLY A 43 4.12 4.07 -11.18
C GLY A 43 5.09 4.71 -10.17
N GLY A 44 5.56 3.94 -9.18
CA GLY A 44 6.80 4.22 -8.44
C GLY A 44 8.04 3.72 -9.18
N SER A 45 9.19 3.67 -8.52
CA SER A 45 10.47 3.22 -9.12
C SER A 45 11.16 2.10 -8.36
N GLU A 46 10.44 1.39 -7.49
CA GLU A 46 10.93 0.29 -6.65
C GLU A 46 11.57 -0.84 -7.49
N MET A 47 11.03 -1.12 -8.68
CA MET A 47 11.60 -2.09 -9.63
C MET A 47 12.17 -1.42 -10.89
N GLY A 48 12.60 -0.16 -10.77
CA GLY A 48 13.23 0.61 -11.84
C GLY A 48 12.25 1.15 -12.89
N ARG A 49 12.78 1.52 -14.06
CA ARG A 49 12.06 2.32 -15.06
C ARG A 49 10.81 1.65 -15.62
N ALA A 50 10.86 0.34 -15.86
CA ALA A 50 9.71 -0.42 -16.37
C ALA A 50 8.52 -0.37 -15.39
N TRP A 51 8.79 -0.40 -14.09
CA TRP A 51 7.76 -0.29 -13.04
C TRP A 51 7.02 1.05 -13.08
N TYR A 52 7.75 2.13 -13.33
CA TYR A 52 7.20 3.47 -13.50
C TYR A 52 6.36 3.59 -14.78
N ASP A 53 6.92 3.14 -15.91
CA ASP A 53 6.25 3.27 -17.21
C ASP A 53 4.97 2.43 -17.30
N GLU A 54 4.93 1.27 -16.64
CA GLU A 54 3.75 0.41 -16.53
C GLU A 54 2.68 0.93 -15.54
N GLY A 55 2.90 2.07 -14.87
CA GLY A 55 1.94 2.64 -13.93
C GLY A 55 1.55 4.09 -14.19
N LYS A 56 1.81 4.61 -15.39
CA LYS A 56 1.53 6.02 -15.75
C LYS A 56 0.72 6.17 -17.03
N MET A 57 0.14 7.34 -17.24
CA MET A 57 -0.62 7.70 -18.46
C MET A 57 -1.69 6.64 -18.78
N PHE A 58 -1.66 6.07 -19.98
CA PHE A 58 -2.60 5.03 -20.42
C PHE A 58 -2.54 3.75 -19.58
N ASN A 59 -1.43 3.49 -18.88
CA ASN A 59 -1.25 2.34 -18.00
C ASN A 59 -1.63 2.64 -16.54
N LYS A 60 -2.19 3.83 -16.21
CA LYS A 60 -2.45 4.21 -14.80
C LYS A 60 -3.40 3.26 -14.07
N LYS A 61 -4.27 2.55 -14.80
CA LYS A 61 -5.14 1.51 -14.25
C LYS A 61 -4.36 0.45 -13.46
N ASN A 62 -3.12 0.16 -13.87
CA ASN A 62 -2.26 -0.82 -13.22
C ASN A 62 -1.95 -0.45 -11.77
N SER A 63 -1.70 0.82 -11.45
CA SER A 63 -1.47 1.25 -10.05
C SER A 63 -2.68 0.95 -9.16
N PHE A 64 -3.90 1.15 -9.69
CA PHE A 64 -5.13 0.90 -8.93
C PHE A 64 -5.34 -0.60 -8.70
N THR A 65 -5.11 -1.42 -9.73
CA THR A 65 -5.23 -2.88 -9.61
C THR A 65 -4.18 -3.46 -8.66
N ASP A 66 -2.98 -2.88 -8.63
CA ASP A 66 -1.94 -3.30 -7.68
C ASP A 66 -2.36 -3.00 -6.24
N LEU A 67 -2.92 -1.81 -5.96
CA LEU A 67 -3.40 -1.47 -4.63
C LEU A 67 -4.56 -2.37 -4.18
N ILE A 68 -5.47 -2.71 -5.10
CA ILE A 68 -6.55 -3.69 -4.85
C ILE A 68 -5.93 -5.04 -4.52
N ALA A 69 -4.97 -5.53 -5.30
CA ALA A 69 -4.32 -6.82 -5.06
C ALA A 69 -3.59 -6.87 -3.70
N CYS A 70 -2.88 -5.79 -3.33
CA CYS A 70 -2.27 -5.69 -2.00
C CYS A 70 -3.32 -5.69 -0.88
N SER A 71 -4.46 -5.03 -1.08
CA SER A 71 -5.56 -4.99 -0.12
C SER A 71 -6.21 -6.36 0.06
N GLU A 72 -6.49 -7.06 -1.04
CA GLU A 72 -7.02 -8.43 -1.04
C GLU A 72 -6.05 -9.41 -0.38
N TYR A 73 -4.74 -9.27 -0.62
CA TYR A 73 -3.72 -10.07 0.05
C TYR A 73 -3.79 -9.94 1.57
N LEU A 74 -3.87 -8.71 2.09
CA LEU A 74 -3.98 -8.48 3.55
C LEU A 74 -5.22 -9.12 4.17
N ILE A 75 -6.33 -9.15 3.43
CA ILE A 75 -7.58 -9.78 3.87
C ILE A 75 -7.44 -11.30 3.84
N ASN A 76 -6.95 -11.86 2.73
CA ASN A 76 -6.81 -13.31 2.53
C ASN A 76 -5.83 -13.96 3.52
N GLU A 77 -4.72 -13.28 3.81
CA GLU A 77 -3.73 -13.70 4.80
C GLU A 77 -4.16 -13.41 6.25
N LYS A 78 -5.39 -12.92 6.44
CA LYS A 78 -6.00 -12.68 7.75
C LYS A 78 -5.21 -11.69 8.61
N PHE A 79 -4.56 -10.69 7.99
CA PHE A 79 -4.09 -9.52 8.71
C PHE A 79 -5.27 -8.63 9.13
N THR A 80 -6.26 -8.47 8.25
CA THR A 80 -7.42 -7.58 8.43
C THR A 80 -8.73 -8.17 7.86
N SER A 81 -9.80 -7.38 7.84
CA SER A 81 -11.06 -7.62 7.11
C SER A 81 -11.44 -6.38 6.28
N PRO A 82 -12.35 -6.49 5.29
CA PRO A 82 -12.78 -5.35 4.49
C PRO A 82 -13.27 -4.15 5.32
N GLU A 83 -13.99 -4.40 6.41
CA GLU A 83 -14.56 -3.37 7.29
C GLU A 83 -13.51 -2.69 8.18
N LYS A 84 -12.31 -3.26 8.26
CA LYS A 84 -11.21 -2.82 9.12
C LYS A 84 -9.99 -2.34 8.34
N LEU A 85 -10.05 -2.34 7.01
CA LEU A 85 -9.00 -1.84 6.15
C LEU A 85 -9.31 -0.39 5.74
N SER A 86 -8.34 0.50 5.93
CA SER A 86 -8.38 1.90 5.47
C SER A 86 -7.17 2.18 4.58
N ILE A 87 -7.37 3.01 3.56
CA ILE A 87 -6.34 3.38 2.57
C ILE A 87 -5.93 4.82 2.81
N ILE A 88 -4.63 5.10 2.76
CA ILE A 88 -4.05 6.45 2.68
C ILE A 88 -3.13 6.54 1.45
N GLY A 89 -3.05 7.73 0.84
CA GLY A 89 -2.25 7.96 -0.37
C GLY A 89 -1.99 9.44 -0.58
#